data_AF-A0A0D2K840-F1
#
_entry.id   AF-A0A0D2K840-F1
#
_cell.length_a   1.000
_cell.length_b   1.000
_cell.length_c   1.000
_cell.angle_alpha   90.00
_cell.angle_beta   90.00
_cell.angle_gamma   90.00
#
_symmetry.space_group_name_H-M   'P 1'
#
loop_
_entity.id
_entity.type
_entity.pdbx_description
1 polymer ?
#
loop_
_entity_poly.entity_id
_entity_poly.type
_entity_poly.pdbx_seq_one_letter_code
_entity_poly.pdbx_strand_id
1 'polypeptide(L)'
;MPTSVGGPAPISSRQGRDKQRYTEDGARLVAGCIPIRYKGAPGCAGDVEVLLITSRGGKGWVFPKGGWEDDESVESAAKRETVEEAGVRGAIEVSLPEASVICRHQWMRDALQTLAQSRGWDLGTAGGQGDAAGPPGAQFDSGSASL
;
A
#
# COMPACT_ATOMS: atom_id res chain seq x y z
N MET A 1 21.41 -9.08 10.28
CA MET A 1 21.49 -9.17 8.81
C MET A 1 20.43 -8.25 8.24
N PRO A 2 20.73 -7.24 7.41
CA PRO A 2 19.66 -6.53 6.72
C PRO A 2 19.04 -7.52 5.73
N THR A 3 17.80 -7.92 5.98
CA THR A 3 16.99 -8.57 4.95
C THR A 3 16.85 -7.58 3.81
N SER A 4 17.44 -7.88 2.66
CA SER A 4 17.29 -7.08 1.45
C SER A 4 15.81 -7.14 1.04
N VAL A 5 15.01 -6.21 1.55
CA VAL A 5 13.61 -6.06 1.14
C VAL A 5 13.61 -5.51 -0.28
N GLY A 6 13.27 -6.37 -1.24
CA GLY A 6 13.12 -6.02 -2.65
C GLY A 6 14.15 -6.71 -3.55
N GLY A 7 13.66 -7.59 -4.42
CA GLY A 7 14.42 -8.10 -5.57
C GLY A 7 14.81 -6.98 -6.55
N PRO A 8 15.42 -7.30 -7.71
CA PRO A 8 15.85 -6.30 -8.69
C PRO A 8 14.70 -5.37 -9.13
N ALA A 9 15.04 -4.15 -9.55
CA ALA A 9 14.04 -3.18 -9.99
C ALA A 9 13.56 -3.64 -11.37
N PRO A 10 12.29 -3.46 -11.73
CA PRO A 10 11.95 -3.48 -13.14
C PRO A 10 12.84 -2.46 -13.85
N ILE A 11 13.68 -2.94 -14.78
CA ILE A 11 14.62 -2.11 -15.55
C ILE A 11 13.92 -1.30 -16.65
N SER A 12 12.61 -1.50 -16.81
CA SER A 12 11.76 -0.80 -17.76
C SER A 12 10.33 -0.75 -17.22
N SER A 13 9.66 0.39 -17.37
CA SER A 13 8.23 0.52 -17.12
C SER A 13 7.43 -0.35 -18.10
N ARG A 14 6.31 -0.91 -17.64
CA ARG A 14 5.36 -1.57 -18.54
C ARG A 14 4.80 -0.55 -19.54
N GLN A 15 4.72 -0.92 -20.81
CA GLN A 15 4.21 -0.08 -21.89
C GLN A 15 2.97 -0.74 -22.51
N GLY A 16 1.99 0.08 -22.87
CA GLY A 16 0.72 -0.39 -23.45
C GLY A 16 -0.49 -0.22 -22.52
N ARG A 17 -1.69 -0.46 -23.06
CA ARG A 17 -2.96 -0.41 -22.31
C ARG A 17 -3.75 -1.72 -22.35
N ASP A 18 -3.24 -2.72 -23.07
CA ASP A 18 -4.00 -3.92 -23.44
C ASP A 18 -4.36 -4.80 -22.24
N LYS A 19 -3.53 -4.77 -21.18
CA LYS A 19 -3.74 -5.52 -19.94
C LYS A 19 -4.38 -4.70 -18.83
N GLN A 20 -4.73 -3.43 -19.06
CA GLN A 20 -5.29 -2.60 -17.99
C GLN A 20 -6.70 -3.05 -17.63
N ARG A 21 -6.99 -3.06 -16.34
CA ARG A 21 -8.33 -3.36 -15.84
C ARG A 21 -9.20 -2.09 -15.83
N TYR A 22 -10.47 -2.29 -16.15
CA TYR A 22 -11.48 -1.24 -16.15
C TYR A 22 -12.72 -1.71 -15.37
N THR A 23 -13.40 -0.79 -14.72
CA THR A 23 -14.74 -1.00 -14.17
C THR A 23 -15.78 -1.06 -15.30
N GLU A 24 -17.01 -1.48 -14.99
CA GLU A 24 -18.11 -1.57 -15.98
C GLU A 24 -18.45 -0.22 -16.62
N ASP A 25 -18.27 0.88 -15.90
CA ASP A 25 -18.41 2.26 -16.38
C ASP A 25 -17.18 2.78 -17.15
N GLY A 26 -16.18 1.93 -17.38
CA GLY A 26 -14.99 2.23 -18.18
C GLY A 26 -13.91 3.02 -17.43
N ALA A 27 -13.99 3.14 -16.11
CA ALA A 27 -12.95 3.78 -15.31
C ALA A 27 -11.75 2.83 -15.12
N ARG A 28 -10.53 3.36 -15.31
CA ARG A 28 -9.29 2.58 -15.13
C ARG A 28 -9.07 2.24 -13.65
N LEU A 29 -8.87 0.97 -13.35
CA LEU A 29 -8.47 0.54 -12.01
C LEU A 29 -7.00 0.87 -11.75
N VAL A 30 -6.74 1.38 -10.54
CA VAL A 30 -5.41 1.81 -10.12
C VAL A 30 -5.00 1.15 -8.81
N ALA A 31 -3.70 0.92 -8.66
CA ALA A 31 -3.08 0.43 -7.44
C ALA A 31 -1.93 1.34 -7.04
N GLY A 32 -1.65 1.45 -5.74
CA GLY A 32 -0.59 2.30 -5.19
C GLY A 32 -0.36 2.06 -3.70
N CYS A 33 0.65 2.72 -3.14
CA CYS A 33 1.01 2.62 -1.74
C CYS A 33 1.03 4.00 -1.08
N ILE A 34 0.89 4.04 0.25
CA ILE A 34 1.29 5.18 1.08
C ILE A 34 2.67 4.84 1.63
N PRO A 35 3.79 5.35 1.05
CA PRO A 35 5.11 4.98 1.52
C PRO A 35 5.42 5.72 2.82
N ILE A 36 5.73 4.95 3.86
CA ILE A 36 6.02 5.46 5.20
C ILE A 36 7.46 5.12 5.57
N ARG A 37 8.16 6.11 6.15
CA ARG A 37 9.49 5.93 6.72
C ARG A 37 9.48 6.37 8.18
N TYR A 38 9.92 5.48 9.06
CA TYR A 38 10.17 5.77 10.46
C TYR A 38 11.62 6.23 10.64
N LYS A 39 11.82 7.39 11.24
CA LYS A 39 13.12 7.88 11.69
C LYS A 39 13.29 7.56 13.18
N GLY A 40 14.50 7.33 13.64
CA GLY A 40 14.80 7.12 15.07
C GLY A 40 15.50 5.80 15.36
N ALA A 41 16.10 5.71 16.55
CA ALA A 41 16.70 4.48 17.04
C ALA A 41 15.62 3.47 17.46
N PRO A 42 15.88 2.16 17.40
CA PRO A 42 14.98 1.15 17.96
C PRO A 42 14.62 1.48 19.43
N GLY A 43 13.33 1.45 19.76
CA GLY A 43 12.84 1.76 21.12
C GLY A 43 12.53 3.24 21.41
N CYS A 44 12.83 4.15 20.48
CA CYS A 44 12.42 5.56 20.60
C CYS A 44 11.18 5.85 19.75
N ALA A 45 10.23 6.63 20.28
CA ALA A 45 9.16 7.21 19.48
C ALA A 45 9.79 8.22 18.53
N GLY A 46 10.00 7.81 17.29
CA GLY A 46 10.64 8.64 16.28
C GLY A 46 9.67 9.18 15.24
N ASP A 47 10.17 10.10 14.42
CA ASP A 47 9.34 10.82 13.45
C ASP A 47 8.84 9.88 12.35
N VAL A 48 7.59 10.07 11.95
CA VAL A 48 6.98 9.40 10.80
C VAL A 48 6.99 10.35 9.62
N GLU A 49 7.53 9.90 8.49
CA GLU A 49 7.48 10.62 7.23
C GLU A 49 6.69 9.85 6.19
N VAL A 50 5.90 10.59 5.41
CA VAL A 50 5.09 10.05 4.32
C VAL A 50 5.58 10.64 3.00
N LEU A 51 5.84 9.78 2.02
CA LEU A 51 6.27 10.22 0.69
C LEU A 51 5.08 10.55 -0.22
N LEU A 52 5.13 11.72 -0.84
CA LEU A 52 4.27 12.10 -1.95
C LEU A 52 5.12 12.46 -3.16
N ILE A 53 4.54 12.28 -4.35
CA ILE A 53 5.12 12.70 -5.63
C ILE A 53 4.26 13.79 -6.25
N THR A 54 4.83 14.53 -7.20
CA THR A 54 4.06 15.48 -7.99
C THR A 54 3.20 14.74 -9.03
N SER A 55 1.96 15.18 -9.20
CA SER A 55 1.09 14.64 -10.25
C SER A 55 1.69 14.89 -11.65
N ARG A 56 1.38 14.03 -12.63
CA ARG A 56 1.84 14.16 -14.03
C ARG A 56 1.51 15.52 -14.68
N GLY A 57 0.49 16.23 -14.17
CA GLY A 57 0.12 17.57 -14.63
C GLY A 57 0.68 18.73 -13.80
N GLY A 58 1.48 18.44 -12.76
CA GLY A 58 2.11 19.44 -11.88
C GLY A 58 1.15 20.15 -10.91
N LYS A 59 -0.14 19.78 -10.87
CA LYS A 59 -1.19 20.52 -10.13
C LYS A 59 -1.45 20.00 -8.71
N GLY A 60 -0.51 19.27 -8.12
CA GLY A 60 -0.66 18.78 -6.74
C GLY A 60 0.16 17.55 -6.42
N TRP A 61 0.07 17.17 -5.15
CA TRP A 61 0.75 16.01 -4.57
C TRP A 61 -0.16 14.79 -4.58
N VAL A 62 0.40 13.64 -4.90
CA VAL A 62 -0.30 12.35 -4.91
C VAL A 62 0.59 11.29 -4.30
N PHE A 63 -0.02 10.22 -3.82
CA PHE A 63 0.71 8.98 -3.53
C PHE A 63 1.14 8.30 -4.84
N PRO A 64 2.29 7.59 -4.84
CA PRO A 64 2.70 6.76 -5.97
C PRO A 64 1.61 5.74 -6.31
N LYS A 65 1.14 5.78 -7.55
CA LYS A 65 0.06 4.91 -8.03
C LYS A 65 0.02 4.85 -9.55
N GLY A 66 -0.48 3.75 -10.09
CA GLY A 66 -0.78 3.66 -11.51
C GLY A 66 -1.72 2.51 -11.83
N GLY A 67 -1.66 2.00 -13.06
CA GLY A 67 -2.68 1.05 -13.52
C GLY A 67 -2.50 -0.32 -12.92
N TRP A 68 -3.61 -0.94 -12.56
CA TRP A 68 -3.63 -2.36 -12.21
C TRP A 68 -3.86 -3.20 -13.48
N GLU A 69 -2.93 -4.09 -13.78
CA GLU A 69 -3.01 -5.00 -14.92
C GLU A 69 -3.66 -6.35 -14.58
N ASP A 70 -4.17 -7.07 -15.58
CA ASP A 70 -4.86 -8.36 -15.43
C ASP A 70 -3.94 -9.51 -15.00
N ASP A 71 -2.65 -9.44 -15.32
CA ASP A 71 -1.64 -10.46 -15.07
C ASP A 71 -0.89 -10.31 -13.72
N GLU A 72 -1.35 -9.44 -12.83
CA GLU A 72 -0.74 -9.20 -11.52
C GLU A 72 -1.76 -9.04 -10.38
N SER A 73 -1.32 -9.31 -9.15
CA SER A 73 -2.10 -8.99 -7.95
C SER A 73 -2.08 -7.48 -7.67
N VAL A 74 -3.09 -6.97 -6.96
CA VAL A 74 -3.17 -5.55 -6.57
C VAL A 74 -1.95 -5.09 -5.77
N GLU A 75 -1.40 -5.96 -4.92
CA GLU A 75 -0.21 -5.71 -4.12
C GLU A 75 1.05 -5.65 -4.99
N SER A 76 1.15 -6.53 -5.99
CA SER A 76 2.26 -6.53 -6.95
C SER A 76 2.23 -5.27 -7.81
N ALA A 77 1.04 -4.88 -8.28
CA ALA A 77 0.82 -3.63 -9.00
C ALA A 77 1.22 -2.41 -8.15
N ALA A 78 0.75 -2.35 -6.89
CA ALA A 78 1.08 -1.25 -5.98
C ALA A 78 2.59 -1.12 -5.72
N LYS A 79 3.29 -2.24 -5.49
CA LYS A 79 4.76 -2.28 -5.34
C LYS A 79 5.46 -1.82 -6.61
N ARG A 80 5.05 -2.34 -7.78
CA ARG A 80 5.61 -1.97 -9.08
C ARG A 80 5.47 -0.47 -9.34
N GLU A 81 4.26 0.07 -9.21
CA GLU A 81 3.97 1.50 -9.45
C GLU A 81 4.72 2.40 -8.47
N THR A 82 4.89 1.98 -7.21
CA THR A 82 5.68 2.73 -6.22
C THR A 82 7.16 2.80 -6.60
N VAL A 83 7.71 1.71 -7.14
CA VAL A 83 9.09 1.71 -7.66
C VAL A 83 9.20 2.55 -8.92
N GLU A 84 8.25 2.44 -9.85
CA GLU A 84 8.27 3.15 -11.13
C GLU A 84 8.12 4.68 -10.96
N GLU A 85 7.21 5.14 -10.10
CA GLU A 85 6.93 6.58 -9.93
C GLU A 85 7.82 7.26 -8.89
N ALA A 86 8.31 6.53 -7.87
CA ALA A 86 9.04 7.12 -6.76
C ALA A 86 10.42 6.50 -6.48
N GLY A 87 10.76 5.38 -7.12
CA GLY A 87 12.02 4.67 -6.88
C GLY A 87 12.13 4.01 -5.50
N VAL A 88 11.00 3.87 -4.79
CA VAL A 88 10.96 3.39 -3.40
C VAL A 88 10.49 1.95 -3.30
N ARG A 89 11.07 1.21 -2.35
CA ARG A 89 10.73 -0.19 -2.05
C ARG A 89 10.45 -0.36 -0.57
N GLY A 90 9.62 -1.35 -0.27
CA GLY A 90 9.32 -1.76 1.09
C GLY A 90 8.39 -2.98 1.11
N ALA A 91 8.05 -3.41 2.33
CA ALA A 91 6.97 -4.36 2.54
C ALA A 91 5.63 -3.60 2.60
N ILE A 92 4.57 -4.22 2.09
CA ILE A 92 3.21 -3.77 2.39
C ILE A 92 2.86 -4.46 3.71
N GLU A 93 2.68 -3.67 4.76
CA GLU A 93 2.34 -4.18 6.09
C GLU A 93 0.85 -4.53 6.17
N VAL A 94 -0.02 -3.63 5.70
CA VAL A 94 -1.48 -3.74 5.77
C VAL A 94 -2.15 -3.08 4.58
N SER A 95 -3.39 -3.50 4.30
CA SER A 95 -4.25 -2.84 3.32
C SER A 95 -4.82 -1.51 3.86
N LEU A 96 -5.28 -0.62 2.97
CA LEU A 96 -5.92 0.65 3.38
C LEU A 96 -7.18 0.43 4.25
N PRO A 97 -8.09 -0.52 3.92
CA PRO A 97 -9.21 -0.85 4.79
C PRO A 97 -8.76 -1.32 6.18
N GLU A 98 -7.80 -2.25 6.24
CA GLU A 98 -7.27 -2.76 7.49
C GLU A 98 -6.63 -1.66 8.34
N ALA A 99 -5.80 -0.80 7.72
CA ALA A 99 -5.20 0.37 8.37
C ALA A 99 -6.26 1.30 8.97
N SER A 100 -7.40 1.49 8.30
CA SER A 100 -8.50 2.34 8.79
C SER A 100 -9.18 1.78 10.06
N VAL A 101 -9.05 0.47 10.31
CA VAL A 101 -9.60 -0.20 11.50
C VAL A 101 -8.57 -0.27 12.62
N ILE A 102 -7.34 -0.69 12.33
CA ILE A 102 -6.32 -0.94 13.36
C ILE A 102 -5.60 0.32 13.85
N CYS A 103 -5.68 1.43 13.10
CA CYS A 103 -5.00 2.66 13.48
C CYS A 103 -5.55 3.20 14.80
N ARG A 104 -4.70 3.39 15.81
CA ARG A 104 -5.11 3.84 17.15
C ARG A 104 -5.62 5.29 17.17
N HIS A 105 -5.17 6.12 16.25
CA HIS A 105 -5.48 7.54 16.24
C HIS A 105 -6.74 7.84 15.42
N GLN A 106 -7.79 8.34 16.08
CA GLN A 106 -9.07 8.68 15.45
C GLN A 106 -8.89 9.60 14.24
N TRP A 107 -8.10 10.67 14.39
CA TRP A 107 -7.85 11.63 13.30
C TRP A 107 -7.29 10.97 12.04
N MET A 108 -6.47 9.92 12.19
CA MET A 108 -5.88 9.22 11.05
C MET A 108 -6.92 8.28 10.42
N ARG A 109 -7.72 7.57 11.23
CA ARG A 109 -8.84 6.77 10.70
C ARG A 109 -9.78 7.62 9.87
N ASP A 110 -10.18 8.78 10.39
CA ASP A 110 -11.06 9.72 9.69
C ASP A 110 -10.41 10.24 8.41
N ALA A 111 -9.11 10.54 8.43
CA ALA A 111 -8.37 10.95 7.24
C ALA A 111 -8.32 9.85 6.17
N LEU A 112 -8.08 8.59 6.55
CA LEU A 112 -8.05 7.45 5.61
C LEU A 112 -9.43 7.17 5.02
N GLN A 113 -10.48 7.26 5.83
CA GLN A 113 -11.87 7.13 5.36
C GLN A 113 -12.27 8.26 4.43
N THR A 114 -11.94 9.51 4.80
CA THR A 114 -12.21 10.70 3.97
C THR A 114 -11.47 10.60 2.64
N LEU A 115 -10.20 10.18 2.67
CA LEU A 115 -9.41 9.95 1.46
C LEU A 115 -10.10 8.93 0.55
N ALA A 116 -10.50 7.78 1.09
CA ALA A 116 -11.17 6.75 0.32
C ALA A 116 -12.50 7.23 -0.29
N GLN A 117 -13.35 7.88 0.52
CA GLN A 117 -14.62 8.46 0.07
C GLN A 117 -14.41 9.50 -1.03
N SER A 118 -13.44 10.40 -0.88
CA SER A 118 -13.12 11.44 -1.88
C SER A 118 -12.66 10.88 -3.22
N ARG A 119 -12.17 9.63 -3.23
CA ARG A 119 -11.67 8.93 -4.41
C ARG A 119 -12.66 7.91 -4.95
N GLY A 120 -13.83 7.76 -4.32
CA GLY A 120 -14.78 6.69 -4.64
C GLY A 120 -14.21 5.29 -4.42
N TRP A 121 -13.23 5.15 -3.51
CA TRP A 121 -12.68 3.85 -3.16
C TRP A 121 -13.61 3.18 -2.17
N ASP A 122 -14.19 2.04 -2.56
CA ASP A 122 -14.87 1.17 -1.62
C ASP A 122 -13.82 0.46 -0.77
N LEU A 123 -13.71 0.84 0.51
CA LEU A 123 -12.82 0.16 1.44
C LEU A 123 -13.37 -1.21 1.84
N GLY A 124 -14.63 -1.53 1.52
CA GLY A 124 -15.34 -2.67 2.04
C GLY A 124 -15.54 -2.56 3.56
N THR A 125 -16.71 -2.94 4.05
CA THR A 125 -16.81 -3.35 5.45
C THR A 125 -15.99 -4.61 5.61
N ALA A 126 -14.96 -4.60 6.47
CA ALA A 126 -14.25 -5.82 6.84
C ALA A 126 -15.24 -6.87 7.36
N GLY A 127 -15.67 -7.78 6.49
CA GLY A 127 -16.70 -8.78 6.78
C GLY A 127 -17.26 -9.43 5.51
N GLY A 128 -16.61 -10.50 5.03
CA GLY A 128 -17.14 -11.36 3.96
C GLY A 128 -16.10 -12.31 3.38
N GLN A 129 -16.23 -13.60 3.71
CA GLN A 129 -15.33 -14.73 3.43
C GLN A 129 -15.38 -15.20 1.96
N GLY A 130 -14.26 -15.69 1.43
CA GLY A 130 -14.18 -16.34 0.11
C GLY A 130 -12.79 -16.89 -0.25
N ASP A 131 -12.39 -17.96 0.43
CA ASP A 131 -11.51 -19.07 0.03
C ASP A 131 -10.19 -18.82 -0.73
N ALA A 132 -9.09 -18.75 0.03
CA ALA A 132 -7.83 -19.43 -0.32
C ALA A 132 -7.01 -19.71 0.96
N ALA A 133 -6.58 -20.96 1.10
CA ALA A 133 -5.86 -21.57 2.22
C ALA A 133 -4.92 -20.63 3.02
N GLY A 134 -5.21 -20.47 4.31
CA GLY A 134 -4.30 -19.85 5.27
C GLY A 134 -3.10 -20.76 5.57
N PRO A 135 -1.90 -20.20 5.83
CA PRO A 135 -0.80 -20.96 6.37
C PRO A 135 -1.08 -21.34 7.84
N PRO A 136 -0.56 -22.49 8.32
CA PRO A 136 -0.82 -23.00 9.66
C PRO A 136 -0.17 -22.12 10.74
N GLY A 137 -0.76 -22.18 11.93
CA GLY A 137 -0.61 -21.21 13.01
C GLY A 137 0.82 -20.92 13.47
N ALA A 138 1.04 -19.64 13.78
CA ALA A 138 2.07 -19.23 14.73
C ALA A 138 1.35 -18.79 16.02
N GLN A 139 1.47 -19.61 17.06
CA GLN A 139 1.13 -19.25 18.43
C GLN A 139 1.96 -18.01 18.82
N PHE A 140 1.28 -16.94 19.22
CA PHE A 140 1.93 -15.89 19.99
C PHE A 140 2.15 -16.43 21.41
N ASP A 141 3.37 -16.89 21.67
CA ASP A 141 3.81 -17.17 23.03
C ASP A 141 3.95 -15.84 23.77
N SER A 142 3.17 -15.69 24.84
CA SER A 142 3.28 -14.59 25.78
C SER A 142 4.52 -14.81 26.64
N GLY A 143 5.70 -14.57 26.05
CA GLY A 143 6.99 -14.61 26.72
C GLY A 143 7.56 -13.21 26.86
N SER A 144 7.69 -12.74 28.10
CA SER A 144 8.44 -11.54 28.42
C SER A 144 9.88 -11.63 27.91
N ALA A 145 10.37 -10.54 27.32
CA ALA A 145 11.79 -10.27 27.28
C ALA A 145 12.01 -8.76 27.29
N SER A 146 12.39 -8.27 28.47
CA SER A 146 12.98 -6.96 28.69
C SER A 146 14.32 -6.85 27.94
N LEU A 147 14.44 -5.83 27.09
CA LEU A 147 15.41 -4.72 27.10
C LEU A 147 15.33 -3.98 25.75
#